data_AF-A0A349EW46-F1
#
_entry.id   AF-A0A349EW46-F1
#
_cell.length_a   1.000
_cell.length_b   1.000
_cell.length_c   1.000
_cell.angle_alpha   90.00
_cell.angle_beta   90.00
_cell.angle_gamma   90.00
#
_symmetry.space_group_name_H-M   'P 1'
#
loop_
_entity.id
_entity.type
_entity.pdbx_description
1 polymer ?
#
loop_
_entity_poly.entity_id
_entity_poly.type
_entity_poly.pdbx_seq_one_letter_code
_entity_poly.pdbx_strand_id
1 'polypeptide(L)'
;MTALEFKKFFEERISRLPPMEEEDCLDTPHQFLKMITDYMSECSDPIVGHFEMESRGIKYDGYFLDEDEKEFHVLSLIYFDDPVNVDESSRSKAFEEARQGALNFIKAGLKGKSSVSTETEIGEHIQEMMDDLSNGYKTILDFFSNVDLHIDSLSSSSTFEKTEIPFEFYDAPQIYETIKAEENKGLVIQFKNQYKHPILAIKIAQNSDFDVYLASISGEMLASVYRDNKS
;
A
#
# COMPACT_ATOMS: atom_id res chain seq x y z
N MET A 1 12.93 14.53 6.95
CA MET A 1 12.44 14.33 8.32
C MET A 1 13.38 13.39 9.05
N THR A 2 13.43 13.46 10.38
CA THR A 2 14.16 12.50 11.24
C THR A 2 13.32 11.24 11.49
N ALA A 3 13.95 10.14 11.93
CA ALA A 3 13.24 8.91 12.30
C ALA A 3 12.16 9.14 13.38
N LEU A 4 12.41 10.05 14.32
CA LEU A 4 11.43 10.42 15.35
C LEU A 4 10.23 11.19 14.76
N GLU A 5 10.46 12.03 13.75
CA GLU A 5 9.40 12.76 13.06
C GLU A 5 8.53 11.81 12.24
N PHE A 6 9.13 10.84 11.53
CA PHE A 6 8.39 9.79 10.83
C PHE A 6 7.57 8.93 11.78
N LYS A 7 8.17 8.46 12.88
CA LYS A 7 7.46 7.70 13.93
C LYS A 7 6.19 8.42 14.40
N LYS A 8 6.33 9.68 14.83
CA LYS A 8 5.21 10.49 15.30
C LYS A 8 4.14 10.68 14.23
N PHE A 9 4.58 10.92 12.99
CA PHE A 9 3.66 11.07 11.86
C PHE A 9 2.84 9.80 11.63
N PHE A 10 3.48 8.63 11.58
CA PHE A 10 2.79 7.35 11.37
C PHE A 10 1.89 6.98 12.55
N GLU A 11 2.37 7.13 13.80
CA GLU A 11 1.54 6.88 15.00
C GLU A 11 0.30 7.77 15.03
N GLU A 12 0.43 9.06 14.71
CA GLU A 12 -0.70 9.98 14.63
C GLU A 12 -1.71 9.54 13.57
N ARG A 13 -1.25 9.03 12.43
CA ARG A 13 -2.15 8.55 11.36
C ARG A 13 -2.86 7.26 11.72
N ILE A 14 -2.13 6.28 12.25
CA ILE A 14 -2.68 5.01 12.72
C ILE A 14 -3.75 5.28 13.78
N SER A 15 -3.52 6.21 14.71
CA SER A 15 -4.50 6.57 15.76
C SER A 15 -5.81 7.18 15.23
N ARG A 16 -5.84 7.62 13.97
CA ARG A 16 -7.00 8.20 13.30
C ARG A 16 -7.72 7.22 12.39
N LEU A 17 -7.20 6.00 12.23
CA LEU A 17 -7.91 4.95 11.50
C LEU A 17 -9.26 4.66 12.18
N PRO A 18 -10.30 4.36 11.40
CA PRO A 18 -11.58 3.97 11.98
C PRO A 18 -11.40 2.74 12.87
N PRO A 19 -12.19 2.62 13.95
CA PRO A 19 -12.16 1.41 14.77
C PRO A 19 -12.49 0.20 13.92
N MET A 20 -11.61 -0.80 13.92
CA MET A 20 -11.82 -2.06 13.21
C MET A 20 -12.85 -2.91 13.96
N GLU A 21 -13.60 -3.75 13.23
CA GLU A 21 -14.45 -4.75 13.86
C GLU A 21 -13.58 -5.77 14.63
N GLU A 22 -14.11 -6.38 15.71
CA GLU A 22 -13.30 -7.23 16.61
C GLU A 22 -12.65 -8.43 15.91
N GLU A 23 -13.23 -8.92 14.81
CA GLU A 23 -12.70 -10.04 14.01
C GLU A 23 -11.56 -9.62 13.05
N ASP A 24 -11.40 -8.33 12.76
CA ASP A 24 -10.38 -7.77 11.84
C ASP A 24 -9.26 -7.02 12.57
N CYS A 25 -9.05 -7.29 13.86
CA CYS A 25 -8.13 -6.48 14.67
C CYS A 25 -6.66 -6.70 14.26
N LEU A 26 -6.16 -5.83 13.38
CA LEU A 26 -4.75 -5.77 12.97
C LEU A 26 -3.89 -5.23 14.12
N ASP A 27 -2.67 -5.76 14.26
CA ASP A 27 -1.66 -5.18 15.13
C ASP A 27 -1.11 -3.85 14.55
N THR A 28 -0.34 -3.10 15.33
CA THR A 28 0.20 -1.81 14.89
C THR A 28 1.01 -1.89 13.58
N PRO A 29 1.91 -2.88 13.37
CA PRO A 29 2.57 -3.08 12.08
C PRO A 29 1.59 -3.22 10.90
N HIS A 30 0.55 -4.05 11.01
CA HIS A 30 -0.37 -4.26 9.90
C HIS A 30 -1.36 -3.09 9.73
N GLN A 31 -1.69 -2.37 10.80
CA GLN A 31 -2.40 -1.07 10.68
C GLN A 31 -1.56 -0.03 9.94
N PHE A 32 -0.24 -0.02 10.16
CA PHE A 32 0.68 0.81 9.39
C PHE A 32 0.66 0.44 7.90
N LEU A 33 0.74 -0.86 7.56
CA LEU A 33 0.65 -1.31 6.18
C LEU A 33 -0.69 -0.93 5.55
N LYS A 34 -1.80 -1.23 6.23
CA LYS A 34 -3.16 -0.90 5.77
C LYS A 34 -3.35 0.60 5.53
N MET A 35 -2.85 1.43 6.43
CA MET A 35 -2.85 2.88 6.26
C MET A 35 -2.16 3.28 4.96
N ILE A 36 -0.98 2.73 4.65
CA ILE A 36 -0.22 3.11 3.44
C ILE A 36 -0.97 2.70 2.18
N THR A 37 -1.47 1.47 2.16
CA THR A 37 -2.19 0.94 0.99
C THR A 37 -3.44 1.77 0.68
N ASP A 38 -4.11 2.33 1.69
CA ASP A 38 -5.27 3.22 1.48
C ASP A 38 -4.89 4.58 0.85
N TYR A 39 -3.61 4.98 0.87
CA TYR A 39 -3.10 6.18 0.17
C TYR A 39 -2.49 5.86 -1.21
N MET A 40 -2.31 4.58 -1.57
CA MET A 40 -1.78 4.16 -2.86
C MET A 40 -2.94 3.92 -3.82
N SER A 41 -3.03 4.73 -4.88
CA SER A 41 -4.15 4.70 -5.83
C SER A 41 -4.27 3.39 -6.62
N GLU A 42 -3.14 2.74 -6.85
CA GLU A 42 -2.95 1.45 -7.52
C GLU A 42 -3.39 0.27 -6.64
N CYS A 43 -3.50 0.49 -5.32
CA CYS A 43 -3.81 -0.56 -4.36
C CYS A 43 -5.33 -0.71 -4.19
N SER A 44 -5.98 -1.39 -5.13
CA SER A 44 -7.41 -1.70 -5.02
C SER A 44 -7.65 -2.91 -4.12
N ASP A 45 -8.48 -2.73 -3.08
CA ASP A 45 -8.95 -3.77 -2.16
C ASP A 45 -7.85 -4.73 -1.63
N PRO A 46 -6.79 -4.20 -0.98
CA PRO A 46 -5.70 -5.04 -0.47
C PRO A 46 -6.16 -5.97 0.65
N ILE A 47 -5.68 -7.21 0.60
CA ILE A 47 -5.74 -8.15 1.71
C ILE A 47 -4.49 -7.94 2.56
N VAL A 48 -4.69 -7.49 3.80
CA VAL A 48 -3.61 -7.20 4.75
C VAL A 48 -3.83 -8.03 6.01
N GLY A 49 -2.77 -8.71 6.47
CA GLY A 49 -2.87 -9.57 7.64
C GLY A 49 -1.57 -10.32 7.92
N HIS A 50 -1.57 -11.06 9.01
CA HIS A 50 -0.40 -11.83 9.43
C HIS A 50 -0.43 -13.24 8.81
N PHE A 51 0.28 -13.43 7.69
CA PHE A 51 0.29 -14.71 6.97
C PHE A 51 1.63 -15.42 7.14
N GLU A 52 1.68 -16.41 8.03
CA GLU A 52 2.89 -17.19 8.30
C GLU A 52 2.65 -18.70 8.28
N MET A 53 3.53 -19.42 7.58
CA MET A 53 3.61 -20.87 7.59
C MET A 53 5.05 -21.31 7.84
N GLU A 54 5.39 -21.43 9.13
CA GLU A 54 6.74 -21.74 9.62
C GLU A 54 7.34 -22.99 8.96
N SER A 55 6.55 -24.06 8.80
CA SER A 55 7.00 -25.34 8.23
C SER A 55 7.57 -25.23 6.81
N ARG A 56 7.26 -24.14 6.10
CA ARG A 56 7.77 -23.85 4.75
C ARG A 56 8.58 -22.56 4.69
N GLY A 57 8.78 -21.88 5.82
CA GLY A 57 9.40 -20.57 5.89
C GLY A 57 8.69 -19.54 5.01
N ILE A 58 7.37 -19.64 4.88
CA ILE A 58 6.54 -18.67 4.17
C ILE A 58 6.11 -17.61 5.17
N LYS A 59 6.31 -16.35 4.83
CA LYS A 59 5.81 -15.20 5.59
C LYS A 59 5.62 -14.01 4.67
N TYR A 60 4.45 -13.39 4.72
CA TYR A 60 4.11 -12.16 3.99
C TYR A 60 2.98 -11.44 4.74
N ASP A 61 2.73 -10.18 4.40
CA ASP A 61 1.89 -9.29 5.22
C ASP A 61 0.65 -8.81 4.45
N GLY A 62 0.54 -9.22 3.19
CA GLY A 62 -0.62 -8.97 2.36
C GLY A 62 -0.38 -9.17 0.87
N TYR A 63 -1.40 -8.90 0.07
CA TYR A 63 -1.31 -8.79 -1.38
C TYR A 63 -2.46 -7.93 -1.93
N PHE A 64 -2.29 -7.45 -3.15
CA PHE A 64 -3.36 -6.87 -3.95
C PHE A 64 -3.14 -7.15 -5.43
N LEU A 65 -4.18 -6.90 -6.23
CA LEU A 65 -4.15 -7.09 -7.67
C LEU A 65 -4.26 -5.72 -8.36
N ASP A 66 -3.25 -5.36 -9.15
CA ASP A 66 -3.36 -4.28 -10.13
C ASP A 66 -3.86 -4.89 -11.44
N GLU A 67 -5.15 -4.75 -11.70
CA GLU A 67 -5.78 -5.26 -12.92
C GLU A 67 -5.38 -4.47 -14.18
N ASP A 68 -5.03 -3.19 -14.03
CA ASP A 68 -4.71 -2.30 -15.14
C ASP A 68 -3.34 -2.64 -15.73
N GLU A 69 -2.33 -2.84 -14.86
CA GLU A 69 -0.97 -3.21 -15.26
C GLU A 69 -0.73 -4.74 -15.29
N LYS A 70 -1.74 -5.52 -14.87
CA LYS A 70 -1.69 -6.99 -14.72
C LYS A 70 -0.58 -7.44 -13.79
N GLU A 71 -0.60 -6.92 -12.57
CA GLU A 71 0.42 -7.14 -11.56
C GLU A 71 -0.21 -7.73 -10.30
N PHE A 72 0.34 -8.84 -9.82
CA PHE A 72 0.03 -9.40 -8.52
C PHE A 72 1.10 -8.93 -7.53
N HIS A 73 0.72 -8.02 -6.64
CA HIS A 73 1.63 -7.41 -5.68
C HIS A 73 1.61 -8.18 -4.38
N VAL A 74 2.76 -8.72 -3.97
CA VAL A 74 2.94 -9.33 -2.65
C VAL A 74 3.52 -8.29 -1.71
N LEU A 75 2.87 -8.06 -0.58
CA LEU A 75 3.27 -7.06 0.41
C LEU A 75 4.12 -7.71 1.50
N SER A 76 5.28 -7.10 1.79
CA SER A 76 6.18 -7.54 2.85
C SER A 76 6.59 -6.37 3.73
N LEU A 77 6.38 -6.52 5.03
CA LEU A 77 6.52 -5.46 6.02
C LEU A 77 7.83 -5.59 6.82
N ILE A 78 8.53 -4.46 6.94
CA ILE A 78 9.75 -4.31 7.74
C ILE A 78 9.49 -3.20 8.76
N TYR A 79 8.93 -3.58 9.91
CA TYR A 79 8.49 -2.64 10.95
C TYR A 79 9.35 -2.74 12.21
N PHE A 80 9.76 -1.58 12.74
CA PHE A 80 10.49 -1.47 13.99
C PHE A 80 9.69 -0.67 15.02
N ASP A 81 9.47 -1.21 16.23
CA ASP A 81 8.77 -0.50 17.30
C ASP A 81 9.54 0.75 17.79
N ASP A 82 10.87 0.68 17.75
CA ASP A 82 11.77 1.81 18.01
C ASP A 82 12.59 2.18 16.76
N PRO A 83 11.97 2.88 15.79
CA PRO A 83 12.62 3.26 14.53
C PRO A 83 13.78 4.25 14.71
N VAL A 84 13.92 4.89 15.88
CA VAL A 84 14.94 5.92 16.13
C VAL A 84 16.34 5.33 16.31
N ASN A 85 16.42 4.12 16.87
CA ASN A 85 17.68 3.48 17.26
C ASN A 85 18.03 2.25 16.43
N VAL A 86 17.47 2.12 15.23
CA VAL A 86 17.72 0.97 14.35
C VAL A 86 19.09 1.12 13.67
N ASP A 87 19.96 0.14 13.87
CA ASP A 87 21.22 0.06 13.16
C ASP A 87 21.09 -0.66 11.80
N GLU A 88 22.13 -0.53 10.97
CA GLU A 88 22.17 -1.10 9.62
C GLU A 88 22.09 -2.63 9.62
N SER A 89 22.70 -3.27 10.63
CA SER A 89 22.67 -4.72 10.79
C SER A 89 21.24 -5.22 11.05
N SER A 90 20.48 -4.50 11.88
CA SER A 90 19.09 -4.80 12.21
C SER A 90 18.19 -4.59 10.99
N ARG A 91 18.39 -3.52 10.23
CA ARG A 91 17.69 -3.29 8.94
C ARG A 91 17.96 -4.40 7.95
N SER A 92 19.22 -4.74 7.74
CA SER A 92 19.63 -5.76 6.77
C SER A 92 19.08 -7.15 7.14
N LYS A 93 19.11 -7.49 8.43
CA LYS A 93 18.54 -8.75 8.92
C LYS A 93 17.03 -8.81 8.71
N ALA A 94 16.30 -7.77 9.12
CA ALA A 94 14.85 -7.73 8.98
C ALA A 94 14.43 -7.77 7.50
N PHE A 95 15.14 -7.05 6.63
CA PHE A 95 14.95 -7.12 5.18
C PHE A 95 15.14 -8.53 4.63
N GLU A 96 16.22 -9.22 4.99
CA GLU A 96 16.49 -10.56 4.46
C GLU A 96 15.45 -11.58 4.96
N GLU A 97 15.00 -11.47 6.21
CA GLU A 97 13.93 -12.30 6.76
C GLU A 97 12.60 -12.09 6.02
N ALA A 98 12.19 -10.83 5.84
CA ALA A 98 11.01 -10.44 5.09
C ALA A 98 11.06 -10.91 3.63
N ARG A 99 12.19 -10.63 2.95
CA ARG A 99 12.45 -11.02 1.56
C ARG A 99 12.38 -12.53 1.38
N GLN A 100 13.03 -13.29 2.26
CA GLN A 100 13.10 -14.74 2.14
C GLN A 100 11.72 -15.38 2.39
N GLY A 101 10.95 -14.87 3.35
CA GLY A 101 9.58 -15.29 3.64
C GLY A 101 8.66 -15.09 2.44
N ALA A 102 8.63 -13.88 1.89
CA ALA A 102 7.73 -13.52 0.80
C ALA A 102 8.12 -14.21 -0.51
N LEU A 103 9.42 -14.35 -0.79
CA LEU A 103 9.89 -15.15 -1.93
C LEU A 103 9.49 -16.62 -1.83
N ASN A 104 9.38 -17.19 -0.63
CA ASN A 104 8.92 -18.57 -0.49
C ASN A 104 7.44 -18.72 -0.82
N PHE A 105 6.61 -17.72 -0.50
CA PHE A 105 5.22 -17.64 -0.95
C PHE A 105 5.15 -17.59 -2.49
N ILE A 106 5.87 -16.65 -3.11
CA ILE A 106 5.90 -16.48 -4.58
C ILE A 106 6.37 -17.75 -5.28
N LYS A 107 7.44 -18.39 -4.77
CA LYS A 107 7.95 -19.66 -5.30
C LYS A 107 6.94 -20.79 -5.15
N ALA A 108 6.11 -20.78 -4.10
CA ALA A 108 5.06 -21.78 -3.92
C ALA A 108 3.97 -21.64 -5.00
N GLY A 109 3.56 -20.41 -5.31
CA GLY A 109 2.66 -20.11 -6.43
C GLY A 109 3.25 -20.52 -7.79
N LEU A 110 4.48 -20.12 -8.08
CA LEU A 110 5.16 -20.46 -9.34
C LEU A 110 5.36 -21.97 -9.55
N LYS A 111 5.55 -22.75 -8.47
CA LYS A 111 5.68 -24.22 -8.53
C LYS A 111 4.36 -24.95 -8.74
N GLY A 112 3.22 -24.31 -8.51
CA GLY A 112 1.89 -24.89 -8.69
C GLY A 112 1.40 -25.82 -7.55
N LYS A 113 0.17 -26.33 -7.71
CA LYS A 113 -0.73 -26.96 -6.68
C LYS A 113 -0.12 -28.03 -5.76
N SER A 114 1.04 -28.59 -6.08
CA SER A 114 1.73 -29.56 -5.23
C SER A 114 2.47 -28.93 -4.04
N SER A 115 2.58 -27.61 -4.01
CA SER A 115 3.45 -26.91 -3.08
C SER A 115 2.81 -26.63 -1.72
N VAL A 116 1.49 -26.43 -1.57
CA VAL A 116 0.82 -26.12 -0.28
C VAL A 116 -0.62 -26.69 -0.27
N SER A 117 -1.15 -27.04 0.90
CA SER A 117 -2.55 -27.50 1.02
C SER A 117 -3.50 -26.31 0.84
N THR A 118 -4.51 -26.44 -0.02
CA THR A 118 -5.52 -25.40 -0.27
C THR A 118 -6.56 -25.26 0.84
N GLU A 119 -6.50 -26.08 1.89
CA GLU A 119 -7.41 -26.01 3.05
C GLU A 119 -6.95 -24.99 4.11
N THR A 120 -5.86 -24.27 3.85
CA THR A 120 -5.35 -23.19 4.69
C THR A 120 -5.52 -21.87 3.95
N GLU A 121 -5.76 -20.78 4.66
CA GLU A 121 -5.84 -19.42 4.11
C GLU A 121 -4.64 -19.09 3.20
N ILE A 122 -3.41 -19.39 3.64
CA ILE A 122 -2.20 -19.22 2.81
C ILE A 122 -2.27 -20.07 1.52
N GLY A 123 -2.86 -21.25 1.59
CA GLY A 123 -3.08 -22.11 0.43
C GLY A 123 -4.13 -21.56 -0.54
N GLU A 124 -5.16 -20.88 -0.03
CA GLU A 124 -6.15 -20.15 -0.83
C GLU A 124 -5.47 -18.98 -1.55
N HIS A 125 -4.67 -18.17 -0.85
CA HIS A 125 -3.92 -17.06 -1.45
C HIS A 125 -2.91 -17.53 -2.51
N ILE A 126 -2.25 -18.68 -2.29
CA ILE A 126 -1.38 -19.30 -3.32
C ILE A 126 -2.20 -19.70 -4.54
N GLN A 127 -3.40 -20.24 -4.36
CA GLN A 127 -4.27 -20.64 -5.46
C GLN A 127 -4.76 -19.43 -6.25
N GLU A 128 -5.11 -18.33 -5.59
CA GLU A 128 -5.48 -17.06 -6.25
C GLU A 128 -4.32 -16.52 -7.08
N MET A 129 -3.13 -16.39 -6.49
CA MET A 129 -1.92 -16.00 -7.20
C MET A 129 -1.65 -16.89 -8.42
N MET A 130 -1.84 -18.21 -8.29
CA MET A 130 -1.66 -19.14 -9.41
C MET A 130 -2.65 -18.88 -10.54
N ASP A 131 -3.91 -18.59 -10.21
CA ASP A 131 -4.96 -18.33 -11.18
C ASP A 131 -4.66 -17.02 -11.93
N ASP A 132 -4.18 -15.98 -11.25
CA ASP A 132 -3.76 -14.72 -11.86
C ASP A 132 -2.51 -14.89 -12.74
N LEU A 133 -1.51 -15.62 -12.28
CA LEU A 133 -0.35 -15.98 -13.10
C LEU A 133 -0.78 -16.71 -14.39
N SER A 134 -1.78 -17.58 -14.31
CA SER A 134 -2.32 -18.29 -15.48
C SER A 134 -3.06 -17.36 -16.45
N ASN A 135 -3.60 -16.25 -15.94
CA ASN A 135 -4.21 -15.16 -16.71
C ASN A 135 -3.20 -14.14 -17.26
N GLY A 136 -1.90 -14.41 -17.08
CA GLY A 136 -0.80 -13.63 -17.63
C GLY A 136 -0.36 -12.46 -16.76
N TYR A 137 -0.73 -12.45 -15.47
CA TYR A 137 -0.22 -11.47 -14.52
C TYR A 137 1.25 -11.75 -14.22
N LYS A 138 2.00 -10.69 -13.92
CA LYS A 138 3.36 -10.80 -13.36
C LYS A 138 3.30 -10.56 -11.86
N THR A 139 4.25 -11.12 -11.12
CA THR A 139 4.34 -10.91 -9.67
C THR A 139 5.37 -9.85 -9.34
N ILE A 140 5.00 -8.93 -8.45
CA ILE A 140 5.89 -7.92 -7.86
C ILE A 140 5.96 -8.16 -6.35
N LEU A 141 7.12 -7.91 -5.75
CA LEU A 141 7.30 -7.99 -4.31
C LEU A 141 7.60 -6.60 -3.75
N ASP A 142 6.68 -6.09 -2.95
CA ASP A 142 6.73 -4.75 -2.39
C ASP A 142 7.20 -4.80 -0.94
N PHE A 143 8.18 -3.98 -0.60
CA PHE A 143 8.72 -3.84 0.75
C PHE A 143 8.29 -2.53 1.36
N PHE A 144 7.58 -2.59 2.48
CA PHE A 144 7.15 -1.42 3.24
C PHE A 144 7.96 -1.30 4.53
N SER A 145 8.49 -0.11 4.84
CA SER A 145 9.24 0.10 6.07
C SER A 145 8.93 1.41 6.76
N ASN A 146 8.83 1.36 8.09
CA ASN A 146 8.68 2.56 8.92
C ASN A 146 10.01 3.27 9.22
N VAL A 147 11.11 2.79 8.63
CA VAL A 147 12.42 3.44 8.63
C VAL A 147 12.91 3.63 7.20
N ASP A 148 13.95 4.46 7.05
CA ASP A 148 14.73 4.50 5.82
C ASP A 148 15.54 3.21 5.71
N LEU A 149 15.36 2.47 4.61
CA LEU A 149 16.03 1.19 4.45
C LEU A 149 17.52 1.36 4.14
N HIS A 150 17.95 2.40 3.40
CA HIS A 150 19.35 2.68 2.97
C HIS A 150 20.32 1.48 3.13
N ILE A 151 20.04 0.39 2.41
CA ILE A 151 20.88 -0.81 2.36
C ILE A 151 21.69 -0.73 1.06
N ASP A 152 23.02 -0.66 1.17
CA ASP A 152 23.95 -0.48 0.04
C ASP A 152 23.88 -1.60 -1.03
N SER A 153 23.18 -2.69 -0.73
CA SER A 153 23.10 -3.91 -1.54
C SER A 153 21.67 -4.36 -1.85
N LEU A 154 20.68 -3.46 -1.83
CA LEU A 154 19.31 -3.82 -2.25
C LEU A 154 19.33 -4.29 -3.71
N SER A 155 19.08 -5.57 -3.91
CA SER A 155 18.77 -6.10 -5.23
C SER A 155 17.43 -5.53 -5.68
N SER A 156 17.32 -5.10 -6.94
CA SER A 156 16.05 -4.63 -7.53
C SER A 156 15.13 -5.77 -7.98
N SER A 157 15.60 -7.01 -7.95
CA SER A 157 14.83 -8.18 -8.32
C SER A 157 15.44 -9.49 -7.79
N SER A 158 14.67 -10.57 -7.86
CA SER A 158 15.17 -11.94 -7.74
C SER A 158 14.71 -12.77 -8.94
N THR A 159 15.46 -13.82 -9.27
CA THR A 159 15.09 -14.74 -10.35
C THR A 159 14.80 -16.12 -9.80
N PHE A 160 13.66 -16.69 -10.21
CA PHE A 160 13.29 -18.07 -9.92
C PHE A 160 12.78 -18.75 -11.20
N GLU A 161 13.37 -19.88 -11.58
CA GLU A 161 12.98 -20.67 -12.77
C GLU A 161 12.86 -19.85 -14.08
N LYS A 162 13.71 -18.82 -14.23
CA LYS A 162 13.73 -17.84 -15.34
C LYS A 162 12.63 -16.78 -15.29
N THR A 163 11.79 -16.78 -14.27
CA THR A 163 10.89 -15.68 -13.94
C THR A 163 11.64 -14.66 -13.10
N GLU A 164 11.68 -13.42 -13.57
CA GLU A 164 12.15 -12.29 -12.77
C GLU A 164 11.01 -11.79 -11.89
N ILE A 165 11.32 -11.58 -10.61
CA ILE A 165 10.42 -11.03 -9.59
C ILE A 165 11.01 -9.67 -9.23
N PRO A 166 10.52 -8.57 -9.82
CA PRO A 166 10.95 -7.22 -9.47
C PRO A 166 10.56 -6.88 -8.03
N PHE A 167 11.39 -6.04 -7.41
CA PHE A 167 11.15 -5.54 -6.06
C PHE A 167 10.87 -4.05 -6.09
N GLU A 168 9.87 -3.64 -5.32
CA GLU A 168 9.59 -2.24 -5.05
C GLU A 168 9.81 -1.94 -3.58
N PHE A 169 10.25 -0.72 -3.29
CA PHE A 169 10.62 -0.30 -1.96
C PHE A 169 9.85 0.98 -1.63
N TYR A 170 9.21 0.94 -0.46
CA TYR A 170 8.45 2.01 0.13
C TYR A 170 8.98 2.22 1.56
N ASP A 171 10.03 3.03 1.67
CA ASP A 171 10.61 3.40 2.96
C ASP A 171 9.91 4.61 3.59
N ALA A 172 10.28 4.96 4.83
CA ALA A 172 9.62 6.03 5.56
C ALA A 172 9.57 7.39 4.80
N PRO A 173 10.67 7.88 4.19
CA PRO A 173 10.63 9.02 3.29
C PRO A 173 9.63 8.88 2.14
N GLN A 174 9.68 7.78 1.38
CA GLN A 174 8.80 7.57 0.22
C GLN A 174 7.33 7.49 0.61
N ILE A 175 7.02 6.77 1.69
CA ILE A 175 5.66 6.65 2.22
C ILE A 175 5.14 8.02 2.65
N TYR A 176 5.95 8.80 3.37
CA TYR A 176 5.56 10.14 3.79
C TYR A 176 5.23 11.03 2.59
N GLU A 177 6.09 11.04 1.56
CA GLU A 177 5.85 11.83 0.35
C GLU A 177 4.61 11.34 -0.41
N THR A 178 4.36 10.03 -0.46
CA THR A 178 3.15 9.44 -1.07
C THR A 178 1.89 9.93 -0.38
N ILE A 179 1.84 9.80 0.96
CA ILE A 179 0.72 10.30 1.76
C ILE A 179 0.54 11.81 1.54
N LYS A 180 1.63 12.57 1.55
CA LYS A 180 1.56 14.03 1.33
C LYS A 180 1.10 14.39 -0.08
N ALA A 181 1.54 13.67 -1.09
CA ALA A 181 1.11 13.88 -2.46
C ALA A 181 -0.40 13.63 -2.59
N GLU A 182 -0.90 12.55 -2.00
CA GLU A 182 -2.31 12.19 -2.02
C GLU A 182 -3.17 13.19 -1.24
N GLU A 183 -2.73 13.63 -0.05
CA GLU A 183 -3.40 14.70 0.70
C GLU A 183 -3.46 16.02 -0.08
N ASN A 184 -2.46 16.28 -0.92
CA ASN A 184 -2.38 17.47 -1.75
C ASN A 184 -3.05 17.30 -3.12
N LYS A 185 -3.55 16.09 -3.49
CA LYS A 185 -4.36 15.90 -4.71
C LYS A 185 -5.68 16.63 -4.52
N GLY A 186 -5.74 17.84 -5.06
CA GLY A 186 -6.98 18.59 -5.10
C GLY A 186 -7.98 17.94 -6.07
N LEU A 187 -9.24 17.82 -5.66
CA LEU A 187 -10.34 17.51 -6.55
C LEU A 187 -10.54 18.70 -7.50
N VAL A 188 -10.35 18.48 -8.80
CA VAL A 188 -10.60 19.50 -9.81
C VAL A 188 -12.03 19.36 -10.33
N ILE A 189 -12.91 20.25 -9.89
CA ILE A 189 -14.27 20.35 -10.41
C ILE A 189 -14.21 21.12 -11.73
N GLN A 190 -14.23 20.39 -12.85
CA GLN A 190 -14.42 20.97 -14.17
C GLN A 190 -15.92 21.18 -14.41
N PHE A 191 -16.32 22.43 -14.61
CA PHE A 191 -17.64 22.70 -15.13
C PHE A 191 -17.66 22.44 -16.63
N LYS A 192 -18.82 22.02 -17.17
CA LYS A 192 -19.06 22.07 -18.63
C LYS A 192 -18.61 23.43 -19.16
N ASN A 193 -18.09 23.50 -20.38
CA ASN A 193 -17.38 24.62 -21.06
C ASN A 193 -17.94 26.08 -20.93
N GLN A 194 -19.00 26.30 -20.17
CA GLN A 194 -19.66 27.57 -19.90
C GLN A 194 -19.02 28.40 -18.76
N TYR A 195 -18.19 27.83 -17.88
CA TYR A 195 -17.50 28.60 -16.83
C TYR A 195 -15.97 28.54 -17.00
N LYS A 196 -15.34 29.73 -17.09
CA LYS A 196 -13.98 29.94 -17.64
C LYS A 196 -12.83 29.26 -16.88
N HIS A 197 -13.03 28.79 -15.65
CA HIS A 197 -11.98 28.24 -14.81
C HIS A 197 -12.48 27.00 -14.04
N PRO A 198 -11.66 25.95 -13.92
CA PRO A 198 -11.96 24.84 -13.01
C PRO A 198 -11.89 25.32 -11.56
N ILE A 199 -12.68 24.69 -10.68
CA ILE A 199 -12.55 24.89 -9.23
C ILE A 199 -11.61 23.82 -8.70
N LEU A 200 -10.53 24.25 -8.06
CA LEU A 200 -9.67 23.37 -7.29
C LEU A 200 -10.24 23.26 -5.86
N ALA A 201 -10.53 22.04 -5.43
CA ALA A 201 -10.95 21.73 -4.08
C ALA A 201 -9.87 20.91 -3.38
N ILE A 202 -9.44 21.31 -2.19
CA ILE A 202 -8.42 20.62 -1.41
C ILE A 202 -9.13 19.69 -0.43
N LYS A 203 -8.71 18.42 -0.33
CA LYS A 203 -9.28 17.49 0.63
C LYS A 203 -8.91 17.95 2.05
N ILE A 204 -9.90 18.12 2.92
CA ILE A 204 -9.70 18.58 4.30
C ILE A 204 -10.10 17.54 5.35
N ALA A 205 -10.90 16.54 4.99
CA ALA A 205 -11.22 15.39 5.84
C ALA A 205 -11.74 14.22 5.00
N GLN A 206 -11.77 13.02 5.60
CA GLN A 206 -12.36 11.80 5.07
C GLN A 206 -13.05 11.04 6.20
N ASN A 207 -14.21 10.43 5.93
CA ASN A 207 -14.83 9.43 6.79
C ASN A 207 -15.22 8.20 5.95
N SER A 208 -15.86 7.20 6.56
CA SER A 208 -16.24 5.94 5.89
C SER A 208 -17.15 6.13 4.66
N ASP A 209 -17.93 7.21 4.65
CA ASP A 209 -19.03 7.38 3.70
C ASP A 209 -18.77 8.53 2.71
N PHE A 210 -17.92 9.52 3.09
CA PHE A 210 -17.72 10.75 2.34
C PHE A 210 -16.33 11.34 2.50
N ASP A 211 -15.86 11.93 1.39
CA ASP A 211 -14.72 12.83 1.37
C ASP A 211 -15.16 14.30 1.50
N VAL A 212 -14.47 15.05 2.34
CA VAL A 212 -14.74 16.47 2.57
C VAL A 212 -13.66 17.31 1.88
N TYR A 213 -14.09 18.16 0.96
CA TYR A 213 -13.22 19.08 0.23
C TYR A 213 -13.56 20.54 0.52
N LEU A 214 -12.53 21.38 0.62
CA LEU A 214 -12.63 22.82 0.69
C LEU A 214 -12.26 23.45 -0.66
N ALA A 215 -13.15 24.25 -1.21
CA ALA A 215 -12.92 24.96 -2.46
C ALA A 215 -13.21 26.45 -2.32
N SER A 216 -12.51 27.26 -3.11
CA SER A 216 -12.81 28.68 -3.28
C SER A 216 -13.40 28.91 -4.67
N ILE A 217 -14.53 29.61 -4.73
CA ILE A 217 -15.18 30.04 -5.97
C ILE A 217 -15.20 31.56 -6.05
N SER A 218 -14.89 32.13 -7.21
CA SER A 218 -15.02 33.58 -7.40
C SER A 218 -16.50 33.99 -7.42
N GLY A 219 -16.81 35.17 -6.89
CA GLY A 219 -18.17 35.70 -6.90
C GLY A 219 -18.75 35.85 -8.31
N GLU A 220 -17.92 36.15 -9.31
CA GLU A 220 -18.30 36.22 -10.72
C GLU A 220 -18.77 34.85 -11.27
N MET A 221 -18.02 33.80 -10.94
CA MET A 221 -18.35 32.43 -11.35
C MET A 221 -19.62 31.95 -10.65
N LEU A 222 -19.72 32.19 -9.34
CA LEU A 222 -20.92 31.87 -8.56
C LEU A 222 -22.17 32.57 -9.13
N ALA A 223 -22.08 33.86 -9.45
CA ALA A 223 -23.17 34.61 -10.07
C ALA A 223 -23.58 34.05 -11.44
N SER A 224 -22.63 33.52 -12.21
CA SER A 224 -22.89 32.90 -13.51
C SER A 224 -23.63 31.57 -13.35
N VAL A 225 -23.22 30.71 -12.42
CA VAL A 225 -23.93 29.47 -12.06
C VAL A 225 -25.37 29.75 -11.64
N TYR A 226 -25.60 30.78 -10.80
CA TYR A 226 -26.93 31.16 -10.36
C TYR A 226 -27.82 31.74 -11.48
N ARG A 227 -27.24 32.42 -12.47
CA ARG A 227 -28.02 32.93 -13.62
C ARG A 227 -28.53 31.78 -14.49
N ASP A 228 -27.70 30.76 -14.70
CA ASP A 228 -28.04 29.65 -15.59
C ASP A 228 -29.02 28.66 -14.94
N ASN A 229 -29.05 28.57 -13.60
CA ASN A 229 -29.99 27.71 -12.85
C ASN A 229 -31.25 28.43 -12.36
N LYS A 230 -31.44 29.72 -12.69
CA LYS A 230 -32.73 30.41 -12.51
C LYS A 230 -33.66 30.05 -13.68
N SER A 231 -34.23 28.85 -13.63
CA SER A 231 -35.46 28.48 -14.36
C SER A 231 -36.68 28.76 -13.49
#